data_AF-A0A9W8ND12-F1
#
_entry.id   AF-A0A9W8ND12-F1
#
_cell.length_a   1.000
_cell.length_b   1.000
_cell.length_c   1.000
_cell.angle_alpha   90.00
_cell.angle_beta   90.00
_cell.angle_gamma   90.00
#
_symmetry.space_group_name_H-M   'P 1'
#
loop_
_entity.id
_entity.type
_entity.pdbx_description
1 polymer ?
#
loop_
_entity_poly.entity_id
_entity_poly.type
_entity_poly.pdbx_seq_one_letter_code
_entity_poly.pdbx_strand_id
1 'polypeptide(L)' 'MLLDLGQKDVRLLTNNPDKIRAVEGPNREIRVTERVAMVPLSWKGKGGFRSREVEGYLKTKIEKMGHMLEMGGFS' A
#
# COMPACT_ATOMS: atom_id res chain seq x y z
N MET A 1 -15.54 12.20 -5.19
CA MET A 1 -15.45 10.78 -4.77
C MET A 1 -15.04 10.58 -3.30
N LEU A 2 -14.07 11.29 -2.72
CA LEU A 2 -13.87 11.34 -1.24
C LEU A 2 -14.42 12.63 -0.62
N LEU A 3 -14.19 13.77 -1.31
CA LEU A 3 -14.74 15.07 -0.92
C LEU A 3 -16.27 15.08 -0.89
N ASP A 4 -16.92 14.47 -1.89
CA ASP A 4 -18.38 14.34 -1.95
C ASP A 4 -18.95 13.53 -0.77
N LEU A 5 -18.13 12.66 -0.17
CA LEU A 5 -18.47 11.88 1.03
C LEU A 5 -18.08 12.62 2.33
N GLY A 6 -17.64 13.88 2.23
CA GLY A 6 -17.15 14.69 3.35
C GLY A 6 -15.83 14.20 3.97
N GLN A 7 -15.13 13.26 3.33
CA GLN A 7 -13.89 12.70 3.86
C GLN A 7 -12.71 13.59 3.46
N LYS A 8 -12.18 14.36 4.41
CA LYS A 8 -10.96 15.16 4.22
C LYS A 8 -9.73 14.52 4.84
N ASP A 9 -9.93 13.56 5.74
CA ASP A 9 -8.92 12.89 6.53
C ASP A 9 -9.05 11.39 6.39
N VAL A 10 -8.02 10.72 5.88
CA VAL A 10 -8.10 9.28 5.62
C VAL A 10 -6.86 8.54 6.11
N ARG A 11 -7.11 7.37 6.69
CA ARG A 11 -6.09 6.32 6.85
C ARG A 11 -6.09 5.48 5.59
N LEU A 12 -5.05 5.60 4.78
CA LEU A 12 -5.02 5.01 3.44
C LEU A 12 -4.35 3.64 3.45
N LEU A 13 -5.11 2.61 3.11
CA LEU A 13 -4.59 1.25 2.93
C LEU A 13 -3.87 1.14 1.57
N THR A 14 -2.55 1.34 1.56
CA THR A 14 -1.73 1.29 0.35
C THR A 14 -0.26 0.97 0.64
N ASN A 15 0.39 0.34 -0.34
CA ASN A 15 1.84 0.19 -0.38
C ASN A 15 2.48 1.05 -1.48
N ASN A 16 1.69 1.69 -2.34
CA ASN A 16 2.21 2.53 -3.41
C ASN A 16 2.27 4.00 -2.94
N PRO A 17 3.45 4.64 -2.86
CA PRO A 17 3.56 6.03 -2.44
C PRO A 17 2.91 7.00 -3.43
N ASP A 18 2.85 6.64 -4.71
CA ASP A 18 2.21 7.49 -5.73
C ASP A 18 0.69 7.55 -5.53
N LYS A 19 0.10 6.48 -5.00
CA LYS A 19 -1.32 6.50 -4.62
C LYS A 19 -1.59 7.43 -3.44
N ILE A 20 -0.63 7.61 -2.51
CA ILE A 20 -0.77 8.60 -1.44
C ILE A 20 -0.88 9.98 -2.06
N ARG A 21 0.08 10.36 -2.91
CA ARG A 21 0.09 11.67 -3.59
C ARG A 21 -1.15 11.90 -4.44
N ALA A 22 -1.58 10.87 -5.19
CA ALA A 22 -2.76 10.94 -6.03
C ALA A 22 -4.06 11.12 -5.21
N VAL A 23 -4.15 10.50 -4.03
CA VAL A 23 -5.30 10.67 -3.13
C VAL A 23 -5.28 12.04 -2.47
N GLU A 24 -4.11 12.52 -2.02
CA GLU A 24 -3.98 13.87 -1.45
C GLU A 24 -4.41 14.96 -2.43
N GLY A 25 -4.15 14.73 -3.73
CA GLY A 25 -4.51 15.65 -4.79
C GLY A 25 -3.51 16.80 -4.94
N PRO A 26 -3.57 17.55 -6.06
CA PRO A 26 -2.59 18.59 -6.37
C PRO A 26 -2.60 19.74 -5.37
N ASN A 27 -3.73 20.01 -4.72
CA ASN A 27 -3.87 21.09 -3.73
C ASN A 27 -3.98 20.56 -2.29
N ARG A 28 -3.70 19.27 -2.07
CA ARG A 28 -3.85 18.60 -0.76
C ARG A 28 -5.29 18.70 -0.24
N GLU A 29 -6.25 18.47 -1.13
CA GLU A 29 -7.68 18.47 -0.84
C GLU A 29 -8.05 17.38 0.18
N ILE A 30 -7.29 16.29 0.18
CA ILE A 30 -7.38 15.20 1.15
C ILE A 30 -6.06 15.11 1.92
N ARG A 31 -6.15 14.88 3.22
CA ARG A 31 -5.00 14.58 4.08
C ARG A 31 -4.96 13.08 4.35
N VAL A 32 -3.87 12.43 3.93
CA VAL A 32 -3.58 11.06 4.36
C VAL A 32 -2.92 11.12 5.73
N THR A 33 -3.69 10.82 6.78
CA THR A 33 -3.24 10.92 8.18
C THR A 33 -2.39 9.72 8.60
N GLU A 34 -2.60 8.58 7.96
CA GLU A 34 -1.83 7.36 8.20
C GLU A 34 -1.78 6.53 6.92
N ARG A 35 -0.61 5.96 6.63
CA ARG A 35 -0.49 4.86 5.67
C ARG A 35 -0.67 3.54 6.39
N VAL A 36 -1.74 2.83 6.08
CA VAL A 36 -1.94 1.46 6.53
C VAL A 36 -1.31 0.51 5.50
N ALA A 37 -0.34 -0.30 5.91
CA ALA A 37 0.34 -1.23 5.01
C ALA A 37 -0.56 -2.42 4.65
N MET A 38 -0.59 -2.79 3.37
CA MET A 38 -1.25 -4.01 2.91
C MET A 38 -0.23 -5.15 2.79
N VAL A 39 0.00 -5.86 3.88
CA VAL A 39 0.99 -6.94 3.93
C VAL A 39 0.37 -8.26 3.46
N PRO A 40 1.01 -8.99 2.51
CA PRO A 40 0.53 -10.30 2.05
C PRO A 40 0.31 -11.29 3.19
N LEU A 41 -0.80 -12.01 3.14
CA LEU A 41 -1.17 -13.03 4.12
C LEU A 41 -0.13 -14.16 4.23
N SER A 42 0.45 -14.55 3.10
CA SER A 42 1.49 -15.58 3.02
C SER A 42 2.77 -15.21 3.80
N TRP A 43 3.02 -13.92 4.01
CA TRP A 43 4.13 -13.41 4.83
C TRP A 43 3.80 -13.38 6.32
N LYS A 44 2.51 -13.30 6.67
CA LYS A 44 2.03 -13.36 8.06
C LYS A 44 1.89 -14.79 8.59
N GLY A 45 2.24 -15.81 7.80
CA GLY A 45 2.01 -17.20 8.14
C GLY A 45 0.52 -17.58 8.31
N LYS A 46 -0.39 -16.72 7.83
CA LYS A 46 -1.85 -16.87 8.01
C LYS A 46 -2.51 -17.03 6.65
N GLY A 47 -2.64 -18.25 6.16
CA GLY A 47 -3.26 -18.53 4.86
C GLY A 47 -2.61 -17.78 3.69
N GLY A 48 -3.33 -17.68 2.59
CA GLY A 48 -2.80 -17.13 1.33
C GLY A 48 -2.03 -18.16 0.51
N PHE A 49 -1.60 -17.75 -0.68
CA PHE A 49 -0.92 -18.60 -1.64
C PHE A 49 0.55 -18.19 -1.78
N ARG A 50 1.43 -19.19 -1.86
CA ARG A 50 2.84 -19.02 -2.17
C ARG A 50 3.08 -19.64 -3.53
N SER A 51 3.58 -18.84 -4.46
CA SER A 51 4.05 -19.33 -5.75
C SER A 51 5.22 -18.47 -6.20
N ARG A 52 6.11 -19.06 -7.01
CA ARG A 52 7.26 -18.35 -7.58
C ARG A 52 6.86 -17.11 -8.38
N GLU A 53 5.71 -17.18 -9.05
CA GLU A 53 5.15 -16.05 -9.80
C GLU A 53 4.78 -14.89 -8.89
N VAL A 54 4.08 -15.17 -7.78
CA VAL A 54 3.68 -14.14 -6.81
C VAL A 54 4.87 -13.51 -6.14
N GLU A 55 5.87 -14.32 -5.78
CA GLU A 55 7.13 -13.82 -5.21
C GLU A 55 7.86 -12.91 -6.20
N GLY A 56 7.96 -13.31 -7.48
CA GLY A 56 8.56 -12.49 -8.53
C GLY A 56 7.80 -11.18 -8.79
N TYR A 57 6.46 -11.23 -8.76
CA TYR A 57 5.62 -10.04 -8.89
C TYR A 57 5.83 -9.07 -7.72
N LEU A 58 5.78 -9.56 -6.48
CA LEU A 58 5.99 -8.73 -5.28
C LEU A 58 7.40 -8.14 -5.26
N LYS A 59 8.41 -8.93 -5.63
CA LYS A 59 9.80 -8.47 -5.76
C LYS A 59 9.88 -7.31 -6.74
N THR A 60 9.26 -7.44 -7.91
CA THR A 60 9.21 -6.38 -8.92
C THR A 60 8.53 -5.11 -8.39
N LYS A 61 7.41 -5.26 -7.68
CA LYS A 61 6.70 -4.11 -7.08
C LYS A 61 7.57 -3.34 -6.08
N ILE A 62 8.38 -4.04 -5.30
CA ILE A 62 9.25 -3.44 -4.29
C ILE A 62 10.49 -2.85 -4.95
N GLU A 63 11.29 -3.68 -5.61
CA GLU A 63 12.62 -3.30 -6.10
C GLU A 63 12.57 -2.36 -7.30
N LYS A 64 11.62 -2.57 -8.22
CA LYS A 64 11.56 -1.81 -9.47
C LYS A 64 10.53 -0.69 -9.45
N MET A 65 9.47 -0.84 -8.66
CA MET A 65 8.35 0.13 -8.63
C MET A 65 8.25 0.89 -7.31
N GLY A 66 9.23 0.79 -6.42
CA GLY A 66 9.33 1.60 -5.21
C GLY A 66 8.17 1.44 -4.23
N HIS A 67 7.49 0.29 -4.22
CA HIS A 67 6.43 0.06 -3.25
C HIS A 67 7.00 -0.08 -1.83
N MET A 68 6.31 0.53 -0.86
CA MET A 68 6.63 0.55 0.57
C MET A 68 6.25 -0.78 1.26
N LEU A 69 6.84 -1.88 0.78
CA LEU A 69 6.76 -3.19 1.37
C LEU A 69 8.18 -3.70 1.62
N GLU A 70 8.41 -4.26 2.80
CA GLU A 70 9.66 -4.95 3.12
C GLU A 70 9.44 -6.45 3.04
N MET A 71 10.21 -7.14 2.18
CA MET A 71 10.24 -8.60 2.16
C MET A 71 10.89 -9.08 3.47
N GLY A 72 10.09 -9.54 4.42
CA GLY A 72 10.58 -10.14 5.67
C GLY A 72 10.39 -9.31 6.94
N GLY A 73 9.49 -8.34 6.97
CA GLY A 73 9.17 -7.55 8.17
C GLY A 73 8.41 -8.32 9.26
N PHE A 74 9.01 -9.39 9.80
CA PHE A 74 8.79 -9.97 11.13
C PHE A 74 10.05 -10.75 11.54
N SER A 75 10.99 -10.04 12.17
CA SER A 75 11.90 -10.58 13.18
C SER A 75 11.35 -10.25 14.55
#